data_AF-A0A518CV48-F1
#
_entry.id   AF-A0A518CV48-F1
#
_cell.length_a   1.000
_cell.length_b   1.000
_cell.length_c   1.000
_cell.angle_alpha   90.00
_cell.angle_beta   90.00
_cell.angle_gamma   90.00
#
_symmetry.space_group_name_H-M   'P 1'
#
loop_
_entity.id
_entity.type
_entity.pdbx_description
1 polymer ?
#
loop_
_entity_poly.entity_id
_entity_poly.type
_entity_poly.pdbx_seq_one_letter_code
_entity_poly.pdbx_strand_id
1 'polypeptide(L)' 'MPAFALLALAATGATAQSKGTDADFSREGDRSAKDALEGRTAPALAVENWLNAGGEDGTAPLDLTELRGKVVVLDFWGTW' A
#
# COMPACT_ATOMS: atom_id res chain seq x y z
N MET A 1 11.44 45.84 -24.18
CA MET A 1 10.87 44.50 -23.90
C MET A 1 12.00 43.64 -23.35
N PRO A 2 12.03 43.25 -22.06
CA PRO A 2 13.05 42.34 -21.58
C PRO A 2 12.62 40.89 -21.83
N ALA A 3 13.51 40.12 -22.45
CA ALA A 3 13.35 38.70 -22.70
C ALA A 3 13.52 37.91 -21.39
N PHE A 4 12.51 37.12 -21.02
CA PHE A 4 12.61 36.14 -19.94
C PHE A 4 13.33 34.90 -20.44
N ALA A 5 14.50 34.61 -19.87
CA ALA A 5 15.21 33.35 -20.08
C ALA A 5 14.54 32.25 -19.24
N LEU A 6 14.03 31.21 -19.90
CA LEU A 6 13.52 30.01 -19.25
C LEU A 6 14.71 29.15 -18.81
N LEU A 7 14.89 28.98 -17.49
CA LEU A 7 15.83 28.02 -16.93
C LEU A 7 15.14 26.66 -16.84
N ALA A 8 15.50 25.72 -17.72
CA ALA A 8 15.00 24.35 -17.66
C ALA A 8 15.66 23.61 -16.48
N LEU A 9 14.89 23.36 -15.42
CA LEU A 9 15.32 22.57 -14.28
C LEU A 9 15.25 21.08 -14.68
N ALA A 10 16.41 20.47 -14.96
CA ALA A 10 16.52 19.04 -15.15
C ALA A 10 16.25 18.33 -13.82
N ALA A 11 15.06 17.73 -13.69
CA ALA A 11 14.73 16.89 -12.55
C ALA A 11 15.49 15.56 -12.69
N THR A 12 16.65 15.46 -12.02
CA THR A 12 17.34 14.20 -11.82
C THR A 12 16.45 13.32 -10.93
N GLY A 13 15.75 12.36 -11.54
CA GLY A 13 14.97 11.38 -10.81
C GLY A 13 15.88 10.57 -9.91
N ALA A 14 15.80 10.82 -8.59
CA ALA A 14 16.44 9.96 -7.61
C ALA A 14 15.77 8.59 -7.67
N THR A 15 16.45 7.60 -8.25
CA THR A 15 16.06 6.20 -8.11
C THR A 15 16.23 5.82 -6.65
N ALA A 16 15.11 5.65 -5.93
CA ALA A 16 15.11 5.08 -4.60
C ALA A 16 15.64 3.64 -4.70
N GLN A 17 16.89 3.45 -4.30
CA GLN A 17 17.52 2.14 -4.25
C GLN A 17 16.95 1.40 -3.04
N SER A 18 16.13 0.37 -3.29
CA SER A 18 15.54 -0.46 -2.23
C SER A 18 16.65 -1.23 -1.51
N LYS A 19 17.04 -0.75 -0.33
CA LYS A 19 18.06 -1.39 0.49
C LYS A 19 17.39 -2.50 1.32
N GLY A 20 17.29 -3.68 0.73
CA GLY A 20 16.84 -4.92 1.36
C GLY A 20 16.56 -5.96 0.29
N THR A 21 17.41 -6.97 0.16
CA THR A 21 17.10 -8.15 -0.65
C THR A 21 16.11 -9.02 0.12
N ASP A 22 15.10 -9.60 -0.54
CA ASP A 22 14.08 -10.46 0.07
C ASP A 22 14.65 -11.57 0.98
N ALA A 23 15.90 -11.97 0.73
CA ALA A 23 16.65 -12.99 1.45
C ALA A 23 16.90 -12.69 2.94
N ASP A 24 16.86 -11.42 3.38
CA ASP A 24 17.17 -11.06 4.77
C ASP A 24 15.95 -11.20 5.71
N PHE A 25 14.75 -11.43 5.17
CA PHE A 25 13.53 -11.57 5.96
C PHE A 25 13.22 -13.05 6.17
N SER A 26 13.19 -13.51 7.43
CA SER A 26 12.74 -14.87 7.75
C SER A 26 11.28 -15.06 7.35
N ARG A 27 11.02 -16.01 6.45
CA ARG A 27 9.70 -16.33 5.92
C ARG A 27 9.33 -17.79 6.27
N GLU A 28 8.03 -18.10 6.21
CA GLU A 28 7.53 -19.48 6.31
C GLU A 28 8.01 -20.35 5.12
N GLY A 29 7.80 -21.67 5.16
CA GLY A 29 8.36 -22.68 4.23
C GLY A 29 8.02 -22.52 2.74
N ASP A 30 7.36 -23.49 2.10
CA ASP A 30 6.96 -23.32 0.70
C ASP A 30 5.93 -22.18 0.59
N ARG A 31 6.32 -21.14 -0.14
CA ARG A 31 5.57 -19.90 -0.35
C ARG A 31 5.39 -19.55 -1.82
N SER A 32 5.71 -20.44 -2.75
CA SER A 32 5.68 -20.14 -4.19
C SER A 32 4.39 -19.45 -4.64
N ALA A 33 3.24 -19.86 -4.11
CA ALA A 33 1.95 -19.22 -4.37
C ALA A 33 1.79 -17.82 -3.76
N LYS A 34 2.35 -17.57 -2.57
CA LYS A 34 2.29 -16.28 -1.86
C LYS A 34 3.27 -15.27 -2.45
N ASP A 35 4.48 -15.71 -2.78
CA ASP A 35 5.50 -14.87 -3.37
C ASP A 35 5.06 -14.36 -4.77
N ALA A 36 4.28 -15.17 -5.51
CA ALA A 36 3.65 -14.75 -6.76
C ALA A 36 2.59 -13.63 -6.61
N LEU A 37 2.17 -13.31 -5.38
CA LEU A 37 1.25 -12.22 -5.07
C LEU A 37 1.97 -10.93 -4.65
N GLU A 38 3.26 -10.99 -4.31
CA GLU A 38 4.02 -9.81 -3.89
C GLU A 38 4.15 -8.81 -5.06
N GLY A 39 4.04 -7.51 -4.74
CA GLY A 39 4.03 -6.43 -5.73
C GLY A 39 2.74 -6.29 -6.54
N ARG A 40 1.78 -7.21 -6.42
CA ARG A 40 0.45 -7.07 -7.03
C ARG A 40 -0.42 -6.11 -6.22
N THR A 41 -1.37 -5.46 -6.88
CA THR A 41 -2.36 -4.63 -6.19
C THR A 41 -3.25 -5.50 -5.30
N ALA A 42 -3.43 -5.08 -4.05
CA ALA A 42 -4.36 -5.72 -3.14
C ALA A 42 -5.79 -5.70 -3.71
N PRO A 43 -6.54 -6.81 -3.66
CA PRO A 43 -7.94 -6.82 -4.07
C PRO A 43 -8.80 -5.84 -3.26
N ALA A 44 -9.85 -5.30 -3.87
CA ALA A 44 -10.83 -4.48 -3.17
C ALA A 44 -11.56 -5.31 -2.10
N LEU A 45 -11.87 -4.70 -0.96
CA LEU A 45 -12.66 -5.32 0.09
C LEU A 45 -14.14 -5.33 -0.33
N ALA A 46 -14.73 -6.52 -0.41
CA ALA A 46 -16.15 -6.71 -0.64
C ALA A 46 -16.80 -7.17 0.67
N VAL A 47 -17.31 -6.21 1.45
CA VAL A 47 -17.95 -6.44 2.75
C VAL A 47 -19.27 -5.68 2.82
N GLU A 48 -20.21 -6.20 3.61
CA GLU A 48 -21.54 -5.59 3.76
C GLU A 48 -21.59 -4.56 4.88
N ASN A 49 -20.89 -4.83 5.99
CA ASN A 49 -20.98 -4.04 7.20
C ASN A 49 -19.58 -3.69 7.72
N TRP A 50 -19.47 -2.50 8.30
CA TRP A 50 -18.27 -2.00 8.94
C TRP A 50 -18.52 -1.81 10.43
N LEU A 51 -17.52 -2.15 11.25
CA LEU A 51 -17.53 -1.96 12.69
C LEU A 51 -16.22 -1.29 13.09
N ASN A 52 -16.30 -0.34 14.02
CA ASN A 52 -15.15 0.43 14.50
C ASN A 52 -14.36 1.12 13.37
N ALA A 53 -15.05 1.45 12.28
CA ALA A 53 -14.51 2.29 11.22
C ALA A 53 -14.66 3.78 11.61
N GLY A 54 -14.24 4.70 10.75
CA GLY A 54 -14.49 6.13 10.96
C GLY A 54 -15.99 6.48 10.97
N GLY A 55 -16.30 7.79 11.02
CA GLY A 55 -17.68 8.28 11.08
C GLY A 55 -18.22 8.38 12.50
N GLU A 56 -19.35 9.09 12.65
CA GLU A 56 -19.95 9.37 13.97
C GLU A 56 -20.48 8.11 14.67
N ASP A 57 -20.90 7.11 13.89
CA ASP A 57 -21.43 5.83 14.36
C ASP A 57 -20.45 4.66 14.21
N GLY A 58 -19.24 4.92 13.71
CA GLY A 58 -18.20 3.92 13.51
C GLY A 58 -18.45 2.95 12.34
N THR A 59 -19.30 3.31 11.37
CA THR A 59 -19.69 2.43 10.25
C THR A 59 -19.23 2.91 8.88
N ALA A 60 -18.44 4.00 8.81
CA ALA A 60 -18.02 4.55 7.52
C ALA A 60 -17.16 3.53 6.74
N PRO A 61 -17.48 3.25 5.46
CA PRO A 61 -16.67 2.35 4.64
C PRO A 61 -15.22 2.84 4.50
N LEU A 62 -14.26 1.91 4.50
CA LEU A 62 -12.84 2.21 4.35
C LEU A 62 -12.27 1.60 3.06
N ASP A 63 -11.72 2.45 2.19
CA ASP A 63 -11.02 2.02 0.97
C ASP A 63 -9.51 1.82 1.28
N LEU A 64 -8.96 0.68 0.84
CA LEU A 64 -7.53 0.38 1.01
C LEU A 64 -6.61 1.44 0.38
N THR A 65 -7.08 2.17 -0.63
CA THR A 65 -6.31 3.25 -1.27
C THR A 65 -6.09 4.45 -0.36
N GLU A 66 -6.97 4.69 0.62
CA GLU A 66 -6.81 5.74 1.63
C GLU A 66 -5.71 5.40 2.64
N LEU A 67 -5.33 4.13 2.74
CA LEU A 67 -4.30 3.63 3.65
C LEU A 67 -2.90 3.57 3.02
N ARG A 68 -2.72 4.09 1.80
CA ARG A 68 -1.40 4.11 1.13
C ARG A 68 -0.36 4.82 1.99
N GLY A 69 0.85 4.24 2.02
CA GLY A 69 1.93 4.68 2.90
C GLY A 69 1.90 4.06 4.30
N LYS A 70 0.88 3.25 4.62
CA LYS A 70 0.82 2.41 5.82
C LYS A 70 1.00 0.94 5.45
N VAL A 71 1.51 0.16 6.40
CA VAL A 71 1.41 -1.30 6.36
C VAL A 71 0.02 -1.68 6.87
N VAL A 72 -0.71 -2.49 6.11
CA VAL A 72 -2.06 -2.97 6.45
C VAL A 72 -2.03 -4.48 6.62
N VAL A 73 -2.58 -4.97 7.72
CA VAL A 73 -2.76 -6.41 7.98
C VAL A 73 -4.23 -6.75 7.88
N LEU A 74 -4.57 -7.74 7.06
CA LEU A 74 -5.92 -8.29 6.98
C LEU A 74 -5.98 -9.57 7.81
N ASP A 75 -6.82 -9.57 8.84
CA ASP A 75 -7.00 -10.70 9.74
C ASP A 75 -8.44 -11.24 9.62
N PHE A 76 -8.57 -12.49 9.20
CA PHE A 76 -9.86 -13.15 8.99
C PHE A 76 -10.19 -14.00 10.22
N TRP A 77 -11.19 -13.58 10.99
CA TRP A 77 -11.60 -14.23 12.24
C TRP A 77 -13.13 -14.28 12.37
N GLY A 78 -13.63 -14.95 13.42
CA GLY A 78 -15.05 -15.00 13.74
C GLY A 78 -15.31 -15.40 15.19
N THR A 79 -16.54 -15.16 15.65
CA THR A 79 -17.05 -15.62 16.95
C THR A 79 -17.78 -16.95 16.79
N TRP A 80 -17.66 -17.83 17.77
CA TRP A 80 -18.39 -19.11 17.85
C TRP A 80 -19.73 -18.97 18.59
#